data_AF-A0A1G9X2W1-F1
#
_entry.id   AF-A0A1G9X2W1-F1
#
_cell.length_a   1.000
_cell.length_b   1.000
_cell.length_c   1.000
_cell.angle_alpha   90.00
_cell.angle_beta   90.00
_cell.angle_gamma   90.00
#
_symmetry.space_group_name_H-M   'P 1'
#
loop_
_entity.id
_entity.type
_entity.pdbx_description
1 polymer ?
#
loop_
_entity_poly.entity_id
_entity_poly.type
_entity_poly.pdbx_seq_one_letter_code
_entity_poly.pdbx_strand_id
1 'polypeptide(L)'
;MQAVTFQGKDNIQVKQVEDPTIHENTDIIVRITATGICGSDLHLMKGSIPLGEDYVIGHEPMGIVEEVGSQVKNLKKGDRVVVPFNIGCGECFYCKNQMESQCDNSNPHGDAGALFGYSEQFGNYPGGQAEYLRVPYADFTSFKVPENSELDDESVLFLSDVIPTSYWSVEHSGVKSGDTVVVLGCGPIGLMTQKFAWLKGAERVIGVDQIPHRLEHAKRVNNVETYDFSNNSELGSLLNEKTKGGADVVIDCVGMDGTVPNGESFGSDQDNQVGTIRPIVTASQAVRKFGTVQLTGVYGSNANDFPLGDFFSRNVSLKMGQAPVIHLMPELYNMVENGYVNPTDIITHRMDLKEAADAYRIFDEKSEGNIKVVLKP
;
A
#
# COMPACT_ATOMS: atom_id res chain seq x y z
N MET A 1 -21.31 -4.33 15.23
CA MET A 1 -20.82 -3.11 14.57
C MET A 1 -21.11 -3.19 13.08
N GLN A 2 -21.17 -2.04 12.40
CA GLN A 2 -21.12 -1.98 10.95
C GLN A 2 -19.68 -2.20 10.46
N ALA A 3 -19.53 -2.99 9.40
CA ALA A 3 -18.24 -3.28 8.77
C ALA A 3 -18.42 -3.52 7.27
N VAL A 4 -17.38 -3.19 6.50
CA VAL A 4 -17.26 -3.52 5.08
C VAL A 4 -16.86 -4.99 4.96
N THR A 5 -17.69 -5.78 4.31
CA THR A 5 -17.50 -7.21 4.12
C THR A 5 -17.43 -7.60 2.65
N PHE A 6 -16.57 -8.56 2.35
CA PHE A 6 -16.53 -9.23 1.06
C PHE A 6 -17.73 -10.19 0.92
N GLN A 7 -18.46 -10.14 -0.20
CA GLN A 7 -19.65 -10.95 -0.47
C GLN A 7 -19.54 -11.70 -1.81
N GLY A 8 -18.30 -12.03 -2.21
CA GLY A 8 -17.99 -12.58 -3.51
C GLY A 8 -17.42 -11.54 -4.48
N LYS A 9 -16.97 -12.04 -5.63
CA LYS A 9 -16.31 -11.22 -6.66
C LYS A 9 -17.19 -10.03 -7.08
N ASP A 10 -16.58 -8.85 -7.10
CA ASP A 10 -17.19 -7.56 -7.44
C ASP A 10 -18.39 -7.18 -6.53
N ASN A 11 -18.48 -7.75 -5.32
CA ASN A 11 -19.57 -7.53 -4.38
C ASN A 11 -19.03 -7.22 -2.97
N ILE A 12 -18.98 -5.93 -2.64
CA ILE A 12 -18.63 -5.41 -1.32
C ILE A 12 -19.88 -4.81 -0.68
N GLN A 13 -20.15 -5.13 0.58
CA GLN A 13 -21.32 -4.64 1.30
C GLN A 13 -20.97 -4.15 2.70
N VAL A 14 -21.77 -3.25 3.23
CA VAL A 14 -21.70 -2.88 4.65
C VAL A 14 -22.72 -3.74 5.39
N LYS A 15 -22.26 -4.56 6.32
CA LYS A 15 -23.11 -5.47 7.10
C LYS A 15 -22.94 -5.23 8.59
N GLN A 16 -23.97 -5.63 9.34
CA GLN A 16 -23.85 -5.77 10.78
C GLN A 16 -23.09 -7.06 11.09
N VAL A 17 -21.95 -6.94 11.77
CA VAL A 17 -21.14 -8.05 12.27
C VAL A 17 -21.05 -7.98 13.81
N GLU A 18 -20.55 -9.04 14.43
CA GLU A 18 -20.28 -9.04 15.87
C GLU A 18 -19.22 -7.99 16.23
N ASP A 19 -19.37 -7.37 17.39
CA ASP A 19 -18.34 -6.46 17.90
C ASP A 19 -17.09 -7.26 18.25
N PRO A 20 -15.88 -6.74 17.93
CA PRO A 20 -14.65 -7.41 18.29
C PRO A 20 -14.49 -7.41 19.80
N THR A 21 -13.88 -8.47 20.34
CA THR A 21 -13.59 -8.59 21.76
C THR A 21 -12.09 -8.82 21.98
N ILE A 22 -11.60 -8.54 23.18
CA ILE A 22 -10.24 -8.88 23.57
C ILE A 22 -10.11 -10.41 23.60
N HIS A 23 -9.21 -10.98 22.79
CA HIS A 23 -8.94 -12.42 22.81
C HIS A 23 -7.70 -12.72 23.63
N GLU A 24 -6.65 -11.90 23.49
CA GLU A 24 -5.42 -12.00 24.26
C GLU A 24 -5.22 -10.78 25.15
N ASN A 25 -4.55 -10.95 26.29
CA ASN A 25 -4.32 -9.85 27.24
C ASN A 25 -3.44 -8.72 26.68
N THR A 26 -2.83 -8.92 25.52
CA THR A 26 -2.01 -7.92 24.79
C THR A 26 -2.79 -7.22 23.68
N ASP A 27 -4.07 -7.56 23.48
CA ASP A 27 -4.92 -6.93 22.49
C ASP A 27 -5.43 -5.57 22.98
N ILE A 28 -5.86 -4.73 22.04
CA ILE A 28 -6.73 -3.57 22.29
C ILE A 28 -7.93 -3.64 21.34
N ILE A 29 -9.01 -2.94 21.71
CA ILE A 29 -10.10 -2.58 20.79
C ILE A 29 -9.96 -1.09 20.46
N VAL A 30 -9.93 -0.78 19.16
CA VAL A 30 -9.87 0.58 18.64
C VAL A 30 -11.21 0.92 18.01
N ARG A 31 -11.84 2.02 18.42
CA ARG A 31 -12.95 2.63 17.70
C ARG A 31 -12.38 3.43 16.53
N ILE A 32 -12.67 3.01 15.31
CA ILE A 32 -12.10 3.60 14.11
C ILE A 32 -12.73 4.98 13.88
N THR A 33 -11.90 5.95 13.51
CA THR A 33 -12.34 7.32 13.18
C THR A 33 -12.09 7.67 11.71
N ALA A 34 -11.14 6.98 11.08
CA ALA A 34 -10.87 7.07 9.66
C ALA A 34 -10.18 5.79 9.17
N THR A 35 -10.48 5.37 7.95
CA THR A 35 -9.87 4.19 7.33
C THR A 35 -9.79 4.34 5.81
N GLY A 36 -8.68 3.93 5.22
CA GLY A 36 -8.45 4.04 3.78
C GLY A 36 -9.01 2.86 2.98
N ILE A 37 -9.29 3.10 1.69
CA ILE A 37 -9.36 2.04 0.67
C ILE A 37 -8.01 1.98 -0.05
N CYS A 38 -7.38 0.81 -0.05
CA CYS A 38 -6.11 0.58 -0.71
C CYS A 38 -6.30 -0.06 -2.10
N GLY A 39 -5.31 0.10 -2.97
CA GLY A 39 -5.25 -0.63 -4.25
C GLY A 39 -5.35 -2.14 -4.06
N SER A 40 -4.70 -2.64 -3.02
CA SER A 40 -4.67 -4.06 -2.68
C SER A 40 -6.05 -4.61 -2.28
N ASP A 41 -6.95 -3.78 -1.74
CA ASP A 41 -8.33 -4.18 -1.45
C ASP A 41 -9.12 -4.50 -2.74
N LEU A 42 -8.72 -3.93 -3.90
CA LEU A 42 -9.34 -4.27 -5.18
C LEU A 42 -8.99 -5.69 -5.63
N HIS A 43 -7.82 -6.21 -5.26
CA HIS A 43 -7.47 -7.61 -5.53
C HIS A 43 -8.37 -8.56 -4.73
N LEU A 44 -8.76 -8.17 -3.52
CA LEU A 44 -9.73 -8.90 -2.69
C LEU A 44 -11.11 -8.87 -3.37
N MET A 45 -11.59 -7.66 -3.71
CA MET A 45 -12.89 -7.46 -4.38
C MET A 45 -12.99 -8.25 -5.69
N LYS A 46 -11.94 -8.26 -6.52
CA LYS A 46 -11.93 -8.95 -7.81
C LYS A 46 -11.77 -10.47 -7.69
N GLY A 47 -11.57 -10.99 -6.48
CA GLY A 47 -11.35 -12.41 -6.21
C GLY A 47 -9.98 -12.93 -6.67
N SER A 48 -9.01 -12.02 -6.90
CA SER A 48 -7.62 -12.36 -7.23
C SER A 48 -6.90 -12.99 -6.05
N ILE A 49 -7.33 -12.64 -4.83
CA ILE A 49 -6.89 -13.23 -3.57
C ILE A 49 -8.10 -13.91 -2.93
N PRO A 50 -8.03 -15.20 -2.59
CA PRO A 50 -9.17 -15.93 -2.05
C PRO A 50 -9.65 -15.36 -0.70
N LEU A 51 -10.95 -15.15 -0.60
CA LEU A 51 -11.65 -14.75 0.62
C LEU A 51 -12.97 -15.50 0.78
N GLY A 52 -13.34 -15.78 2.04
CA GLY A 52 -14.67 -16.22 2.39
C GLY A 52 -15.66 -15.07 2.39
N GLU A 53 -16.93 -15.35 2.10
CA GLU A 53 -18.01 -14.38 2.33
C GLU A 53 -18.04 -13.94 3.80
N ASP A 54 -18.55 -12.73 4.04
CA ASP A 54 -18.63 -12.07 5.35
C ASP A 54 -17.28 -11.69 5.98
N TYR A 55 -16.17 -11.90 5.28
CA TYR A 55 -14.87 -11.45 5.75
C TYR A 55 -14.77 -9.92 5.74
N VAL A 56 -14.38 -9.34 6.89
CA VAL A 56 -14.20 -7.89 7.07
C VAL A 56 -12.86 -7.46 6.50
N ILE A 57 -12.85 -6.47 5.61
CA ILE A 57 -11.66 -6.03 4.85
C ILE A 57 -11.09 -4.69 5.32
N GLY A 58 -9.94 -4.32 4.74
CA GLY A 58 -9.30 -3.02 4.92
C GLY A 58 -8.21 -3.00 5.99
N HIS A 59 -7.11 -2.30 5.70
CA HIS A 59 -5.88 -2.39 6.47
C HIS A 59 -5.17 -1.04 6.65
N GLU A 60 -5.89 0.05 6.40
CA GLU A 60 -5.39 1.40 6.64
C GLU A 60 -6.20 2.15 7.72
N PRO A 61 -6.44 1.60 8.93
CA PRO A 61 -7.26 2.27 9.92
C PRO A 61 -6.45 3.12 10.90
N MET A 62 -7.11 4.16 11.41
CA MET A 62 -6.72 4.81 12.65
C MET A 62 -7.94 5.07 13.52
N GLY A 63 -7.75 5.18 14.82
CA GLY A 63 -8.85 5.44 15.72
C GLY A 63 -8.45 5.80 17.14
N ILE A 64 -9.40 5.61 18.05
CA ILE A 64 -9.27 5.87 19.48
C ILE A 64 -9.36 4.53 20.22
N VAL A 65 -8.43 4.27 21.13
CA VAL A 65 -8.46 3.07 21.98
C VAL A 65 -9.72 3.10 22.86
N GLU A 66 -10.56 2.06 22.75
CA GLU A 66 -11.84 1.92 23.45
C GLU A 66 -11.73 0.97 24.65
N GLU A 67 -10.96 -0.12 24.49
CA GLU A 67 -10.70 -1.16 25.48
C GLU A 67 -9.24 -1.64 25.40
N VAL A 68 -8.64 -2.02 26.54
CA VAL A 68 -7.27 -2.52 26.62
C VAL A 68 -7.21 -3.84 27.37
N GLY A 69 -6.43 -4.79 26.84
CA GLY A 69 -6.10 -6.03 27.52
C GLY A 69 -5.23 -5.79 28.76
N SER A 70 -5.26 -6.73 29.71
CA SER A 70 -4.63 -6.58 31.04
C SER A 70 -3.10 -6.51 31.03
N GLN A 71 -2.45 -6.86 29.91
CA GLN A 71 -0.99 -6.84 29.74
C GLN A 71 -0.50 -5.73 28.81
N VAL A 72 -1.40 -4.89 28.29
CA VAL A 72 -1.05 -3.67 27.55
C VAL A 72 -0.47 -2.63 28.51
N LYS A 73 0.67 -2.04 28.18
CA LYS A 73 1.44 -1.16 29.07
C LYS A 73 1.54 0.27 28.58
N ASN A 74 1.61 0.47 27.28
CA ASN A 74 1.94 1.76 26.67
C ASN A 74 0.70 2.51 26.14
N LEU A 75 -0.44 1.84 26.06
CA LEU A 75 -1.70 2.37 25.55
C LEU A 75 -2.78 2.35 26.62
N LYS A 76 -3.67 3.35 26.59
CA LYS A 76 -4.84 3.45 27.46
C LYS A 76 -6.07 3.90 26.67
N LYS A 77 -7.26 3.63 27.21
CA LYS A 77 -8.52 4.15 26.66
C LYS A 77 -8.43 5.66 26.42
N GLY A 78 -8.85 6.11 25.24
CA GLY A 78 -8.80 7.50 24.81
C GLY A 78 -7.54 7.89 24.03
N ASP A 79 -6.50 7.06 23.98
CA ASP A 79 -5.34 7.32 23.13
C ASP A 79 -5.72 7.26 21.64
N ARG A 80 -5.20 8.19 20.84
CA ARG A 80 -5.26 8.14 19.38
C ARG A 80 -4.16 7.21 18.87
N VAL A 81 -4.53 6.25 18.03
CA VAL A 81 -3.59 5.27 17.48
C VAL A 81 -3.77 5.11 15.99
N VAL A 82 -2.64 5.02 15.29
CA VAL A 82 -2.58 4.51 13.92
C VAL A 82 -2.23 3.03 14.00
N VAL A 83 -2.96 2.20 13.25
CA VAL A 83 -2.73 0.76 13.20
C VAL A 83 -2.14 0.44 11.83
N PRO A 84 -0.91 -0.07 11.77
CA PRO A 84 -0.27 -0.44 10.50
C PRO A 84 -0.90 -1.68 9.88
N PHE A 85 -0.77 -1.81 8.56
CA PHE A 85 -1.36 -2.93 7.83
C PHE A 85 -0.78 -4.29 8.22
N ASN A 86 0.50 -4.36 8.63
CA ASN A 86 1.16 -5.57 9.09
C ASN A 86 1.12 -5.74 10.62
N ILE A 87 1.07 -6.99 11.06
CA ILE A 87 0.98 -7.36 12.49
C ILE A 87 2.36 -7.84 12.98
N GLY A 88 2.88 -7.23 14.04
CA GLY A 88 4.18 -7.56 14.61
C GLY A 88 4.10 -7.97 16.08
N CYS A 89 4.81 -9.04 16.47
CA CYS A 89 4.82 -9.49 17.87
C CYS A 89 5.82 -8.73 18.76
N GLY A 90 6.76 -7.98 18.16
CA GLY A 90 7.81 -7.26 18.89
C GLY A 90 8.96 -8.12 19.44
N GLU A 91 8.85 -9.44 19.38
CA GLU A 91 9.76 -10.33 20.11
C GLU A 91 10.55 -11.33 19.25
N CYS A 92 10.04 -11.69 18.06
CA CYS A 92 10.75 -12.60 17.15
C CYS A 92 11.99 -11.94 16.51
N PHE A 93 12.81 -12.73 15.81
CA PHE A 93 14.02 -12.24 15.14
C PHE A 93 13.69 -11.08 14.19
N TYR A 94 12.66 -11.23 13.37
CA TYR A 94 12.30 -10.22 12.37
C TYR A 94 11.80 -8.92 13.00
N CYS A 95 10.91 -8.99 13.99
CA CYS A 95 10.42 -7.78 14.70
C CYS A 95 11.55 -7.03 15.41
N LYS A 96 12.52 -7.74 16.00
CA LYS A 96 13.67 -7.12 16.68
C LYS A 96 14.70 -6.49 15.73
N ASN A 97 14.60 -6.79 14.43
CA ASN A 97 15.54 -6.31 13.42
C ASN A 97 14.84 -5.48 12.33
N GLN A 98 13.72 -4.82 12.65
CA GLN A 98 13.02 -3.90 11.73
C GLN A 98 12.52 -4.58 10.44
N MET A 99 12.19 -5.87 10.54
CA MET A 99 11.63 -6.70 9.48
C MET A 99 10.23 -7.21 9.85
N GLU A 100 9.49 -6.44 10.64
CA GLU A 100 8.20 -6.81 11.22
C GLU A 100 7.10 -7.18 10.20
N SER A 101 7.26 -6.88 8.91
CA SER A 101 6.35 -7.36 7.87
C SER A 101 6.42 -8.88 7.70
N GLN A 102 7.48 -9.52 8.18
CA GLN A 102 7.71 -10.96 8.15
C GLN A 102 7.74 -11.55 9.59
N CYS A 103 6.80 -11.15 10.43
CA CYS A 103 6.72 -11.61 11.81
C CYS A 103 6.32 -13.10 11.93
N ASP A 104 7.23 -13.95 12.42
CA ASP A 104 7.01 -15.40 12.69
C ASP A 104 5.76 -15.74 13.53
N ASN A 105 5.40 -14.86 14.48
CA ASN A 105 4.33 -15.16 15.44
C ASN A 105 2.98 -14.53 15.07
N SER A 106 2.93 -13.83 13.93
CA SER A 106 1.73 -13.10 13.52
C SER A 106 0.79 -13.96 12.69
N ASN A 107 1.32 -14.88 11.88
CA ASN A 107 0.56 -15.67 10.92
C ASN A 107 0.66 -17.18 11.20
N PRO A 108 -0.42 -17.84 11.64
CA PRO A 108 -0.42 -19.29 11.83
C PRO A 108 -0.65 -20.10 10.53
N HIS A 109 -0.90 -19.45 9.39
CA HIS A 109 -1.32 -20.08 8.13
C HIS A 109 -0.24 -20.11 7.03
N GLY A 110 0.96 -19.58 7.27
CA GLY A 110 2.01 -19.52 6.27
C GLY A 110 3.31 -18.90 6.77
N ASP A 111 4.30 -18.79 5.88
CA ASP A 111 5.65 -18.26 6.18
C ASP A 111 5.70 -16.72 6.14
N ALA A 112 4.76 -16.09 5.44
CA ALA A 112 4.65 -14.63 5.40
C ALA A 112 4.05 -14.07 6.69
N GLY A 113 4.40 -12.83 7.06
CA GLY A 113 3.76 -12.14 8.18
C GLY A 113 2.27 -11.86 7.95
N ALA A 114 1.52 -11.63 9.02
CA ALA A 114 0.07 -11.39 8.95
C ALA A 114 -0.27 -9.95 8.60
N LEU A 115 -1.39 -9.79 7.90
CA LEU A 115 -1.94 -8.51 7.45
C LEU A 115 -3.40 -8.40 7.92
N PHE A 116 -3.83 -7.22 8.36
CA PHE A 116 -5.23 -6.98 8.67
C PHE A 116 -6.09 -7.05 7.40
N GLY A 117 -7.32 -7.55 7.52
CA GLY A 117 -8.36 -7.43 6.50
C GLY A 117 -7.98 -7.92 5.11
N TYR A 118 -7.07 -8.90 5.01
CA TYR A 118 -6.47 -9.30 3.73
C TYR A 118 -6.89 -10.70 3.29
N SER A 119 -6.45 -11.78 3.95
CA SER A 119 -6.95 -13.15 3.69
C SER A 119 -6.43 -14.16 4.72
N GLU A 120 -6.96 -15.39 4.68
CA GLU A 120 -6.55 -16.47 5.58
C GLU A 120 -5.05 -16.78 5.50
N GLN A 121 -4.48 -16.80 4.28
CA GLN A 121 -3.04 -17.07 4.08
C GLN A 121 -2.13 -16.03 4.75
N PHE A 122 -2.67 -14.87 5.13
CA PHE A 122 -1.99 -13.78 5.83
C PHE A 122 -2.54 -13.58 7.25
N GLY A 123 -2.89 -14.66 7.93
CA GLY A 123 -3.20 -14.66 9.37
C GLY A 123 -4.68 -14.54 9.73
N ASN A 124 -5.55 -14.28 8.74
CA ASN A 124 -7.00 -14.24 8.93
C ASN A 124 -7.51 -13.22 9.97
N TYR A 125 -6.83 -12.08 10.12
CA TYR A 125 -7.26 -11.01 11.03
C TYR A 125 -8.29 -10.11 10.34
N PRO A 126 -9.49 -9.88 10.91
CA PRO A 126 -10.47 -8.94 10.35
C PRO A 126 -9.90 -7.54 10.13
N GLY A 127 -10.39 -6.85 9.11
CA GLY A 127 -9.93 -5.52 8.73
C GLY A 127 -10.57 -4.35 9.48
N GLY A 128 -10.00 -3.17 9.26
CA GLY A 128 -10.37 -1.91 9.91
C GLY A 128 -11.31 -1.02 9.11
N GLN A 129 -11.90 -1.47 7.99
CA GLN A 129 -13.06 -0.78 7.41
C GLN A 129 -14.33 -1.15 8.18
N ALA A 130 -14.39 -0.72 9.44
CA ALA A 130 -15.44 -1.05 10.41
C ALA A 130 -15.53 0.03 11.49
N GLU A 131 -16.56 -0.01 12.35
CA GLU A 131 -16.64 0.91 13.51
C GLU A 131 -15.60 0.58 14.60
N TYR A 132 -15.22 -0.69 14.74
CA TYR A 132 -14.22 -1.15 15.71
C TYR A 132 -13.25 -2.17 15.11
N LEU A 133 -12.04 -2.23 15.65
CA LEU A 133 -11.00 -3.19 15.26
C LEU A 133 -10.31 -3.75 16.50
N ARG A 134 -10.10 -5.07 16.54
CA ARG A 134 -9.18 -5.73 17.47
C ARG A 134 -7.76 -5.67 16.93
N VAL A 135 -6.83 -5.16 17.72
CA VAL A 135 -5.41 -5.07 17.36
C VAL A 135 -4.58 -5.93 18.31
N PRO A 136 -3.99 -7.05 17.84
CA PRO A 136 -3.11 -7.88 18.64
C PRO A 136 -1.72 -7.25 18.81
N TYR A 137 -1.01 -7.70 19.86
CA TYR A 137 0.34 -7.22 20.19
C TYR A 137 0.40 -5.68 20.28
N ALA A 138 -0.62 -5.08 20.89
CA ALA A 138 -0.98 -3.68 20.69
C ALA A 138 0.16 -2.70 21.01
N ASP A 139 0.92 -2.96 22.07
CA ASP A 139 2.06 -2.12 22.48
C ASP A 139 3.15 -2.00 21.40
N PHE A 140 3.31 -3.02 20.55
CA PHE A 140 4.29 -3.02 19.48
C PHE A 140 3.66 -2.65 18.13
N THR A 141 2.50 -3.22 17.80
CA THR A 141 1.83 -3.00 16.51
C THR A 141 1.37 -1.55 16.36
N SER A 142 0.80 -0.94 17.40
CA SER A 142 0.17 0.38 17.27
C SER A 142 1.15 1.54 17.40
N PHE A 143 0.99 2.54 16.56
CA PHE A 143 1.62 3.84 16.76
C PHE A 143 0.70 4.77 17.53
N LYS A 144 1.08 5.13 18.76
CA LYS A 144 0.38 6.16 19.56
C LYS A 144 0.72 7.54 18.99
N VAL A 145 -0.31 8.25 18.51
CA VAL A 145 -0.19 9.65 18.13
C VAL A 145 0.14 10.47 19.39
N PRO A 146 1.16 11.34 19.36
CA PRO A 146 1.51 12.17 20.53
C PRO A 146 0.31 12.95 21.07
N GLU A 147 0.17 13.02 22.39
CA GLU A 147 -0.99 13.66 23.05
C GLU A 147 -1.08 15.17 22.73
N ASN A 148 0.05 15.81 22.41
CA ASN A 148 0.15 17.21 22.00
C ASN A 148 0.07 17.43 20.48
N SER A 149 -0.14 16.36 19.69
CA SER A 149 -0.24 16.45 18.23
C SER A 149 -1.48 17.25 17.83
N GLU A 150 -1.28 18.35 17.10
CA GLU A 150 -2.37 19.15 16.51
C GLU A 150 -2.85 18.60 15.16
N LEU A 151 -2.15 17.61 14.60
CA LEU A 151 -2.53 16.94 13.36
C LEU A 151 -3.89 16.22 13.51
N ASP A 152 -4.77 16.43 12.54
CA ASP A 152 -6.03 15.70 12.45
C ASP A 152 -5.81 14.22 12.09
N ASP A 153 -6.87 13.43 12.21
CA ASP A 153 -6.82 11.98 11.97
C ASP A 153 -6.39 11.64 10.54
N GLU A 154 -6.81 12.42 9.54
CA GLU A 154 -6.47 12.16 8.14
C GLU A 154 -5.02 12.48 7.81
N SER A 155 -4.41 13.42 8.52
CA SER A 155 -3.00 13.77 8.39
C SER A 155 -2.08 12.64 8.88
N VAL A 156 -2.53 11.82 9.82
CA VAL A 156 -1.73 10.70 10.37
C VAL A 156 -2.22 9.33 9.90
N LEU A 157 -3.44 9.22 9.35
CA LEU A 157 -4.06 7.99 8.86
C LEU A 157 -3.11 7.17 7.98
N PHE A 158 -2.46 7.84 7.02
CA PHE A 158 -1.63 7.16 6.01
C PHE A 158 -0.26 6.68 6.54
N LEU A 159 0.05 6.89 7.82
CA LEU A 159 1.13 6.17 8.50
C LEU A 159 0.80 4.66 8.64
N SER A 160 -0.45 4.25 8.45
CA SER A 160 -0.86 2.85 8.46
C SER A 160 -0.32 2.04 7.27
N ASP A 161 -0.11 2.67 6.11
CA ASP A 161 0.36 2.00 4.88
C ASP A 161 1.01 2.98 3.89
N VAL A 162 0.25 3.89 3.28
CA VAL A 162 0.67 4.61 2.07
C VAL A 162 2.02 5.31 2.22
N ILE A 163 2.20 6.04 3.32
CA ILE A 163 3.44 6.79 3.58
C ILE A 163 4.61 5.83 3.81
N PRO A 164 4.59 4.90 4.79
CA PRO A 164 5.72 4.01 5.03
C PRO A 164 6.02 3.08 3.87
N THR A 165 5.02 2.56 3.15
CA THR A 165 5.25 1.74 1.95
C THR A 165 6.00 2.52 0.87
N SER A 166 5.62 3.78 0.66
CA SER A 166 6.28 4.66 -0.32
C SER A 166 7.70 5.05 0.10
N TYR A 167 7.89 5.42 1.36
CA TYR A 167 9.19 5.75 1.92
C TYR A 167 10.14 4.55 1.86
N TRP A 168 9.68 3.39 2.36
CA TRP A 168 10.45 2.15 2.31
C TRP A 168 10.81 1.76 0.89
N SER A 169 9.94 1.97 -0.09
CA SER A 169 10.23 1.65 -1.49
C SER A 169 11.38 2.50 -2.05
N VAL A 170 11.43 3.79 -1.71
CA VAL A 170 12.55 4.68 -2.09
C VAL A 170 13.85 4.29 -1.37
N GLU A 171 13.78 4.02 -0.06
CA GLU A 171 14.95 3.59 0.71
C GLU A 171 15.49 2.23 0.25
N HIS A 172 14.61 1.25 0.15
CA HIS A 172 14.93 -0.12 -0.21
C HIS A 172 15.44 -0.22 -1.64
N SER A 173 14.85 0.50 -2.59
CA SER A 173 15.37 0.57 -3.97
C SER A 173 16.79 1.14 -4.06
N GLY A 174 17.21 1.91 -3.05
CA GLY A 174 18.54 2.48 -2.94
C GLY A 174 18.72 3.75 -3.76
N VAL A 175 17.64 4.53 -3.94
CA VAL A 175 17.70 5.87 -4.55
C VAL A 175 18.73 6.73 -3.81
N LYS A 176 19.51 7.48 -4.58
CA LYS A 176 20.56 8.39 -4.11
C LYS A 176 20.39 9.76 -4.74
N SER A 177 21.12 10.72 -4.17
CA SER A 177 21.19 12.05 -4.77
C SER A 177 21.83 11.99 -6.15
N GLY A 178 21.20 12.64 -7.13
CA GLY A 178 21.61 12.60 -8.54
C GLY A 178 20.90 11.55 -9.39
N ASP A 179 20.12 10.64 -8.78
CA ASP A 179 19.47 9.58 -9.54
C ASP A 179 18.31 10.11 -10.41
N THR A 180 18.11 9.52 -11.58
CA THR A 180 16.84 9.54 -12.32
C THR A 180 15.96 8.40 -11.85
N VAL A 181 14.77 8.72 -11.33
CA VAL A 181 13.79 7.76 -10.81
C VAL A 181 12.54 7.76 -11.70
N VAL A 182 12.14 6.59 -12.16
CA VAL A 182 10.85 6.37 -12.84
C VAL A 182 9.91 5.68 -11.85
N VAL A 183 8.73 6.25 -11.64
CA VAL A 183 7.66 5.68 -10.81
C VAL A 183 6.52 5.26 -11.74
N LEU A 184 6.29 3.94 -11.84
CA LEU A 184 5.15 3.39 -12.57
C LEU A 184 3.93 3.44 -11.67
N GLY A 185 2.86 4.08 -12.13
CA GLY A 185 1.65 4.37 -11.38
C GLY A 185 1.70 5.74 -10.69
N CYS A 186 0.64 6.53 -10.86
CA CYS A 186 0.37 7.79 -10.16
C CYS A 186 -0.86 7.67 -9.25
N GLY A 187 -1.10 6.47 -8.68
CA GLY A 187 -2.02 6.27 -7.56
C GLY A 187 -1.44 6.73 -6.22
N PRO A 188 -2.12 6.46 -5.08
CA PRO A 188 -1.68 6.88 -3.74
C PRO A 188 -0.20 6.59 -3.43
N ILE A 189 0.23 5.33 -3.60
CA ILE A 189 1.63 4.91 -3.37
C ILE A 189 2.59 5.61 -4.34
N GLY A 190 2.24 5.66 -5.63
CA GLY A 190 3.09 6.30 -6.63
C GLY A 190 3.31 7.79 -6.38
N LEU A 191 2.24 8.52 -5.99
CA LEU A 191 2.32 9.94 -5.67
C LEU A 191 3.16 10.20 -4.42
N MET A 192 3.06 9.39 -3.37
CA MET A 192 3.95 9.52 -2.21
C MET A 192 5.38 9.12 -2.53
N THR A 193 5.59 8.06 -3.33
CA THR A 193 6.90 7.60 -3.77
C THR A 193 7.65 8.69 -4.53
N GLN A 194 6.94 9.45 -5.39
CA GLN A 194 7.52 10.60 -6.09
C GLN A 194 8.02 11.69 -5.13
N LYS A 195 7.25 12.01 -4.07
CA LYS A 195 7.68 12.98 -3.05
C LYS A 195 8.93 12.48 -2.31
N PHE A 196 8.93 11.22 -1.89
CA PHE A 196 10.08 10.65 -1.19
C PHE A 196 11.32 10.53 -2.09
N ALA A 197 11.16 10.27 -3.39
CA ALA A 197 12.28 10.29 -4.33
C ALA A 197 12.93 11.69 -4.40
N TRP A 198 12.12 12.76 -4.43
CA TRP A 198 12.66 14.13 -4.33
C TRP A 198 13.34 14.40 -2.99
N LEU A 199 12.71 14.02 -1.88
CA LEU A 199 13.31 14.17 -0.54
C LEU A 199 14.63 13.41 -0.40
N LYS A 200 14.76 12.27 -1.08
CA LYS A 200 16.01 11.48 -1.14
C LYS A 200 17.10 12.12 -2.00
N GLY A 201 16.76 13.17 -2.76
CA GLY A 201 17.69 13.97 -3.55
C GLY A 201 17.82 13.55 -5.01
N ALA A 202 16.87 12.76 -5.55
CA ALA A 202 16.83 12.44 -6.97
C ALA A 202 16.95 13.72 -7.83
N GLU A 203 17.67 13.65 -8.95
CA GLU A 203 17.81 14.78 -9.89
C GLU A 203 16.59 14.90 -10.79
N ARG A 204 15.97 13.77 -11.14
CA ARG A 204 14.81 13.71 -12.03
C ARG A 204 13.86 12.62 -11.57
N VAL A 205 12.60 12.99 -11.33
CA VAL A 205 11.52 12.04 -11.03
C VAL A 205 10.49 12.08 -12.14
N ILE A 206 10.12 10.90 -12.64
CA ILE A 206 9.19 10.71 -13.75
C ILE A 206 8.01 9.86 -13.26
N GLY A 207 6.79 10.40 -13.28
CA GLY A 207 5.56 9.66 -13.02
C GLY A 207 4.94 9.10 -14.31
N VAL A 208 4.53 7.84 -14.29
CA VAL A 208 3.96 7.17 -15.47
C VAL A 208 2.58 6.63 -15.11
N ASP A 209 1.56 6.98 -15.88
CA ASP A 209 0.18 6.52 -15.69
C ASP A 209 -0.57 6.66 -17.02
N GLN A 210 -1.80 6.19 -17.09
CA GLN A 210 -2.72 6.41 -18.22
C GLN A 210 -3.95 7.23 -17.79
N ILE A 211 -4.09 7.52 -16.50
CA ILE A 211 -5.23 8.23 -15.93
C ILE A 211 -4.91 9.73 -15.88
N PRO A 212 -5.59 10.58 -16.70
CA PRO A 212 -5.18 11.97 -16.88
C PRO A 212 -5.16 12.80 -15.60
N HIS A 213 -6.19 12.70 -14.74
CA HIS A 213 -6.25 13.50 -13.51
C HIS A 213 -5.16 13.10 -12.49
N ARG A 214 -4.69 11.85 -12.51
CA ARG A 214 -3.56 11.39 -11.69
C ARG A 214 -2.24 11.98 -12.17
N LEU A 215 -2.03 12.02 -13.50
CA LEU A 215 -0.87 12.68 -14.09
C LEU A 215 -0.86 14.19 -13.82
N GLU A 216 -2.01 14.85 -13.97
CA GLU A 216 -2.17 16.27 -13.66
C GLU A 216 -1.89 16.55 -12.18
N HIS A 217 -2.39 15.70 -11.28
CA HIS A 217 -2.09 15.78 -9.86
C HIS A 217 -0.58 15.66 -9.60
N ALA A 218 0.08 14.64 -10.17
CA ALA A 218 1.51 14.42 -10.03
C ALA A 218 2.33 15.65 -10.46
N LYS A 219 2.01 16.25 -11.62
CA LYS A 219 2.66 17.50 -12.08
C LYS A 219 2.45 18.63 -11.08
N ARG A 220 1.21 18.86 -10.66
CA ARG A 220 0.82 20.02 -9.84
C ARG A 220 1.38 19.95 -8.42
N VAL A 221 1.36 18.76 -7.82
CA VAL A 221 1.60 18.57 -6.40
C VAL A 221 3.02 18.07 -6.11
N ASN A 222 3.60 17.28 -7.01
CA ASN A 222 4.95 16.70 -6.85
C ASN A 222 5.99 17.31 -7.79
N ASN A 223 5.59 18.16 -8.74
CA ASN A 223 6.49 18.79 -9.72
C ASN A 223 7.35 17.76 -10.48
N VAL A 224 6.73 16.66 -10.91
CA VAL A 224 7.39 15.61 -11.70
C VAL A 224 7.09 15.74 -13.18
N GLU A 225 8.01 15.24 -14.01
CA GLU A 225 7.70 14.96 -15.41
C GLU A 225 6.71 13.79 -15.46
N THR A 226 5.76 13.82 -16.41
CA THR A 226 4.82 12.70 -16.54
C THR A 226 4.71 12.17 -17.94
N TYR A 227 4.51 10.86 -18.05
CA TYR A 227 4.22 10.18 -19.31
C TYR A 227 2.86 9.50 -19.26
N ASP A 228 2.03 9.84 -20.24
CA ASP A 228 0.81 9.11 -20.57
C ASP A 228 1.16 7.99 -21.57
N PHE A 229 0.81 6.76 -21.23
CA PHE A 229 1.05 5.59 -22.09
C PHE A 229 -0.21 5.00 -22.73
N SER A 230 -1.37 5.65 -22.57
CA SER A 230 -2.66 5.19 -23.12
C SER A 230 -2.62 4.80 -24.61
N ASN A 231 -1.72 5.43 -25.39
CA ASN A 231 -1.55 5.18 -26.81
C ASN A 231 -0.13 4.70 -27.19
N ASN A 232 0.66 4.20 -26.23
CA ASN A 232 2.02 3.73 -26.51
C ASN A 232 2.30 2.37 -25.87
N SER A 233 2.30 1.33 -26.70
CA SER A 233 2.64 -0.03 -26.28
C SER A 233 4.13 -0.19 -25.96
N GLU A 234 5.03 0.68 -26.44
CA GLU A 234 6.48 0.58 -26.25
C GLU A 234 7.01 1.51 -25.14
N LEU A 235 6.23 1.69 -24.07
CA LEU A 235 6.54 2.59 -22.96
C LEU A 235 7.95 2.39 -22.38
N GLY A 236 8.38 1.14 -22.18
CA GLY A 236 9.69 0.84 -21.59
C GLY A 236 10.86 1.35 -22.44
N SER A 237 10.83 1.09 -23.75
CA SER A 237 11.81 1.60 -24.72
C SER A 237 11.80 3.12 -24.80
N LEU A 238 10.61 3.74 -24.80
CA LEU A 238 10.48 5.20 -24.78
C LEU A 238 11.14 5.80 -23.53
N LEU A 239 10.85 5.25 -22.35
CA LEU A 239 11.44 5.72 -21.10
C LEU A 239 12.95 5.56 -21.11
N ASN A 240 13.48 4.46 -21.66
CA ASN A 240 14.91 4.25 -21.83
C ASN A 240 15.56 5.36 -22.67
N GLU A 241 14.97 5.69 -23.82
CA GLU A 241 15.44 6.76 -24.70
C GLU A 241 15.38 8.13 -24.01
N LYS A 242 14.23 8.45 -23.38
CA LYS A 242 14.00 9.74 -22.69
C LYS A 242 14.90 9.93 -21.48
N THR A 243 15.40 8.86 -20.90
CA THR A 243 16.37 8.85 -19.80
C THR A 243 17.81 8.64 -20.30
N LYS A 244 18.05 8.67 -21.61
CA LYS A 244 19.39 8.55 -22.25
C LYS A 244 20.10 7.23 -21.90
N GLY A 245 19.36 6.13 -21.89
CA GLY A 245 19.89 4.78 -21.63
C GLY A 245 19.26 4.07 -20.43
N GLY A 246 18.22 4.65 -19.81
CA GLY A 246 17.47 4.07 -18.70
C GLY A 246 17.60 4.85 -17.39
N ALA A 247 16.57 4.73 -16.54
CA ALA A 247 16.56 5.28 -15.20
C ALA A 247 17.44 4.48 -14.24
N ASP A 248 18.04 5.15 -13.26
CA ASP A 248 18.84 4.58 -12.17
C ASP A 248 18.02 3.58 -11.38
N VAL A 249 16.80 4.01 -11.07
CA VAL A 249 15.81 3.27 -10.31
C VAL A 249 14.47 3.35 -11.00
N VAL A 250 13.82 2.20 -11.17
CA VAL A 250 12.41 2.11 -11.53
C VAL A 250 11.64 1.52 -10.36
N ILE A 251 10.62 2.23 -9.88
CA ILE A 251 9.75 1.76 -8.80
C ILE A 251 8.38 1.47 -9.40
N ASP A 252 7.98 0.20 -9.36
CA ASP A 252 6.67 -0.23 -9.78
C ASP A 252 5.69 -0.12 -8.61
N CYS A 253 4.76 0.83 -8.70
CA CYS A 253 3.67 1.05 -7.76
C CYS A 253 2.30 0.64 -8.36
N VAL A 254 2.29 -0.24 -9.38
CA VAL A 254 1.09 -0.72 -10.06
C VAL A 254 0.79 -2.17 -9.69
N GLY A 255 1.77 -3.07 -9.83
CA GLY A 255 1.56 -4.49 -9.54
C GLY A 255 0.73 -5.21 -10.62
N MET A 256 -0.02 -6.23 -10.21
CA MET A 256 -0.79 -7.08 -11.12
C MET A 256 -1.99 -6.38 -11.81
N ASP A 257 -2.36 -5.18 -11.36
CA ASP A 257 -3.44 -4.34 -11.91
C ASP A 257 -3.02 -3.52 -13.14
N GLY A 258 -1.85 -3.81 -13.70
CA GLY A 258 -1.36 -3.15 -14.91
C GLY A 258 -2.34 -3.23 -16.09
N THR A 259 -2.27 -2.26 -16.99
CA THR A 259 -3.06 -2.31 -18.21
C THR A 259 -2.42 -3.26 -19.21
N VAL A 260 -3.24 -4.21 -19.68
CA VAL A 260 -2.85 -5.15 -20.72
C VAL A 260 -3.08 -4.49 -22.09
N PRO A 261 -2.05 -4.36 -22.94
CA PRO A 261 -2.22 -3.86 -24.30
C PRO A 261 -3.19 -4.71 -25.12
N ASN A 262 -3.89 -4.09 -26.06
CA ASN A 262 -4.78 -4.81 -26.97
C ASN A 262 -4.03 -5.91 -27.73
N GLY A 263 -4.53 -7.14 -27.63
CA GLY A 263 -3.93 -8.30 -28.30
C GLY A 263 -2.83 -9.01 -27.51
N GLU A 264 -2.45 -8.51 -26.33
CA GLU A 264 -1.66 -9.26 -25.37
C GLU A 264 -2.59 -9.95 -24.37
N SER A 265 -2.19 -11.13 -23.88
CA SER A 265 -2.82 -11.81 -22.76
C SER A 265 -1.75 -12.22 -21.78
N PHE A 266 -1.96 -11.91 -20.51
CA PHE A 266 -1.07 -12.29 -19.42
C PHE A 266 -1.83 -13.23 -18.49
N GLY A 267 -1.27 -14.43 -18.31
CA GLY A 267 -1.96 -15.50 -17.61
C GLY A 267 -3.10 -16.11 -18.43
N SER A 268 -3.32 -17.39 -18.15
CA SER A 268 -4.48 -18.19 -18.53
C SER A 268 -4.87 -19.05 -17.33
N ASP A 269 -6.05 -19.66 -17.33
CA ASP A 269 -6.48 -20.54 -16.22
C ASP A 269 -5.50 -21.73 -15.99
N GLN A 270 -4.69 -22.08 -16.99
CA GLN A 270 -3.70 -23.16 -16.89
C GLN A 270 -2.33 -22.70 -16.35
N ASP A 271 -2.13 -21.38 -16.32
CA ASP A 271 -0.84 -20.73 -16.14
C ASP A 271 -0.59 -20.30 -14.68
N ASN A 272 -1.59 -20.42 -13.81
CA ASN A 272 -1.56 -20.03 -12.41
C ASN A 272 -1.07 -18.58 -12.18
N GLN A 273 -1.27 -17.71 -13.17
CA GLN A 273 -0.97 -16.28 -13.09
C GLN A 273 -2.27 -15.49 -12.98
N VAL A 274 -2.30 -14.56 -12.04
CA VAL A 274 -3.39 -13.62 -11.80
C VAL A 274 -2.91 -12.22 -12.15
N GLY A 275 -3.68 -11.54 -13.00
CA GLY A 275 -3.33 -10.21 -13.50
C GLY A 275 -2.13 -10.22 -14.45
N THR A 276 -1.56 -9.03 -14.69
CA THR A 276 -0.49 -8.83 -15.67
C THR A 276 0.87 -8.63 -15.03
N ILE A 277 1.93 -8.97 -15.78
CA ILE A 277 3.32 -8.60 -15.45
C ILE A 277 3.82 -7.41 -16.27
N ARG A 278 2.91 -6.68 -16.96
CA ARG A 278 3.30 -5.57 -17.83
C ARG A 278 4.13 -4.49 -17.14
N PRO A 279 3.87 -4.12 -15.87
CA PRO A 279 4.75 -3.19 -15.16
C PRO A 279 6.17 -3.74 -14.97
N ILE A 280 6.33 -5.04 -14.70
CA ILE A 280 7.65 -5.71 -14.63
C ILE A 280 8.38 -5.63 -15.97
N VAL A 281 7.70 -5.91 -17.08
CA VAL A 281 8.28 -5.81 -18.43
C VAL A 281 8.66 -4.37 -18.77
N THR A 282 7.81 -3.40 -18.42
CA THR A 282 8.10 -1.98 -18.63
C THR A 282 9.31 -1.56 -17.80
N ALA A 283 9.38 -1.99 -16.55
CA ALA A 283 10.50 -1.70 -15.66
C ALA A 283 11.81 -2.35 -16.13
N SER A 284 11.76 -3.58 -16.67
CA SER A 284 12.93 -4.22 -17.27
C SER A 284 13.49 -3.37 -18.39
N GLN A 285 12.67 -2.83 -19.28
CA GLN A 285 13.14 -2.03 -20.41
C GLN A 285 13.57 -0.60 -20.01
N ALA A 286 12.86 0.02 -19.06
CA ALA A 286 13.08 1.40 -18.65
C ALA A 286 14.30 1.60 -17.75
N VAL A 287 14.73 0.58 -17.01
CA VAL A 287 15.90 0.67 -16.11
C VAL A 287 17.21 0.65 -16.91
N ARG A 288 18.23 1.36 -16.44
CA ARG A 288 19.59 1.31 -17.00
C ARG A 288 20.30 -0.01 -16.68
N LYS A 289 21.43 -0.24 -17.35
CA LYS A 289 22.41 -1.27 -16.93
C LYS A 289 22.90 -0.96 -15.50
N PHE A 290 23.01 -1.98 -14.65
CA PHE A 290 23.35 -1.85 -13.22
C PHE A 290 22.36 -1.00 -12.39
N GLY A 291 21.17 -0.70 -12.92
CA GLY A 291 20.12 -0.02 -12.15
C GLY A 291 19.34 -0.98 -11.25
N THR A 292 18.39 -0.42 -10.51
CA THR A 292 17.50 -1.17 -9.62
C THR A 292 16.05 -1.10 -10.10
N VAL A 293 15.35 -2.23 -10.04
CA VAL A 293 13.89 -2.27 -10.13
C VAL A 293 13.33 -2.69 -8.77
N GLN A 294 12.45 -1.86 -8.22
CA GLN A 294 11.71 -2.13 -6.97
C GLN A 294 10.26 -2.45 -7.30
N LEU A 295 9.82 -3.66 -6.98
CA LEU A 295 8.43 -4.10 -7.10
C LEU A 295 7.71 -3.79 -5.79
N THR A 296 6.93 -2.72 -5.78
CA THR A 296 6.11 -2.28 -4.65
C THR A 296 4.66 -2.70 -4.83
N GLY A 297 4.16 -2.63 -6.07
CA GLY A 297 2.86 -3.14 -6.43
C GLY A 297 2.74 -4.64 -6.15
N VAL A 298 1.52 -5.09 -5.83
CA VAL A 298 1.29 -6.46 -5.37
C VAL A 298 1.37 -7.44 -6.54
N TYR A 299 2.12 -8.51 -6.32
CA TYR A 299 2.18 -9.72 -7.15
C TYR A 299 1.94 -10.94 -6.25
N GLY A 300 0.83 -11.66 -6.45
CA GLY A 300 0.39 -12.74 -5.57
C GLY A 300 0.40 -14.14 -6.20
N SER A 301 0.80 -14.25 -7.46
CA SER A 301 0.74 -15.48 -8.26
C SER A 301 2.06 -15.72 -9.00
N ASN A 302 2.11 -16.81 -9.78
CA ASN A 302 3.21 -17.00 -10.72
C ASN A 302 3.27 -15.86 -11.74
N ALA A 303 4.45 -15.63 -12.29
CA ALA A 303 4.74 -14.67 -13.35
C ALA A 303 5.32 -15.41 -14.55
N ASN A 304 4.47 -15.77 -15.49
CA ASN A 304 4.88 -16.41 -16.74
C ASN A 304 5.52 -15.39 -17.67
N ASP A 305 6.50 -15.85 -18.46
CA ASP A 305 7.35 -14.99 -19.28
C ASP A 305 8.01 -13.86 -18.48
N PHE A 306 8.32 -14.12 -17.20
CA PHE A 306 9.10 -13.19 -16.39
C PHE A 306 10.41 -12.84 -17.13
N PRO A 307 10.72 -11.56 -17.35
CA PRO A 307 11.80 -11.12 -18.25
C PRO A 307 13.18 -11.26 -17.59
N LEU A 308 13.50 -12.46 -17.09
CA LEU A 308 14.75 -12.78 -16.40
C LEU A 308 15.96 -12.45 -17.27
N GLY A 309 15.89 -12.74 -18.58
CA GLY A 309 16.96 -12.43 -19.53
C GLY A 309 17.27 -10.94 -19.63
N ASP A 310 16.26 -10.07 -19.63
CA ASP A 310 16.42 -8.61 -19.71
C ASP A 310 17.10 -8.05 -18.47
N PHE A 311 16.76 -8.59 -17.30
CA PHE A 311 17.40 -8.21 -16.04
C PHE A 311 18.83 -8.74 -15.96
N PHE A 312 19.00 -10.03 -16.20
CA PHE A 312 20.29 -10.73 -16.07
C PHE A 312 21.35 -10.18 -17.02
N SER A 313 21.01 -9.97 -18.29
CA SER A 313 21.94 -9.50 -19.32
C SER A 313 22.49 -8.08 -19.09
N ARG A 314 21.84 -7.29 -18.23
CA ARG A 314 22.18 -5.89 -17.95
C ARG A 314 22.58 -5.65 -16.49
N ASN A 315 22.76 -6.72 -15.70
CA ASN A 315 23.12 -6.67 -14.29
C ASN A 315 22.13 -5.82 -13.44
N VAL A 316 20.84 -5.90 -13.76
CA VAL A 316 19.81 -5.17 -13.00
C VAL A 316 19.57 -5.84 -11.65
N SER A 317 19.48 -5.05 -10.58
CA SER A 317 19.07 -5.53 -9.27
C SER A 317 17.54 -5.52 -9.15
N LEU A 318 16.96 -6.63 -8.69
CA LEU A 318 15.53 -6.71 -8.37
C LEU A 318 15.34 -6.67 -6.86
N LYS A 319 14.41 -5.84 -6.40
CA LYS A 319 14.02 -5.70 -5.00
C LYS A 319 12.49 -5.71 -4.89
N MET A 320 11.95 -6.28 -3.82
CA MET A 320 10.51 -6.47 -3.63
C MET A 320 10.21 -6.81 -2.17
N GLY A 321 8.93 -6.79 -1.79
CA GLY A 321 8.45 -7.28 -0.50
C GLY A 321 7.33 -6.43 0.09
N GLN A 322 6.80 -6.89 1.22
CA GLN A 322 5.87 -6.12 2.05
C GLN A 322 6.66 -5.14 2.93
N ALA A 323 6.27 -3.87 2.93
CA ALA A 323 6.97 -2.84 3.69
C ALA A 323 6.91 -3.13 5.21
N PRO A 324 8.04 -3.13 5.94
CA PRO A 324 8.07 -3.21 7.40
C PRO A 324 7.80 -1.82 7.99
N VAL A 325 6.54 -1.53 8.35
CA VAL A 325 6.14 -0.14 8.61
C VAL A 325 6.17 0.28 10.08
N ILE A 326 6.09 -0.65 11.03
CA ILE A 326 5.94 -0.36 12.47
C ILE A 326 7.06 0.56 12.96
N HIS A 327 8.31 0.22 12.65
CA HIS A 327 9.46 1.01 13.11
C HIS A 327 9.61 2.35 12.38
N LEU A 328 8.99 2.51 11.19
CA LEU A 328 9.08 3.72 10.38
C LEU A 328 8.10 4.82 10.81
N MET A 329 6.96 4.43 11.40
CA MET A 329 5.88 5.38 11.75
C MET A 329 6.34 6.58 12.59
N PRO A 330 7.22 6.47 13.62
CA PRO A 330 7.65 7.62 14.39
C PRO A 330 8.43 8.66 13.58
N GLU A 331 9.34 8.23 12.71
CA GLU A 331 10.10 9.14 11.84
C GLU A 331 9.18 9.82 10.84
N LEU A 332 8.28 9.05 10.23
CA LEU A 332 7.35 9.55 9.23
C LEU A 332 6.29 10.48 9.82
N TYR A 333 5.84 10.22 11.05
CA TYR A 333 5.02 11.16 11.81
C TYR A 333 5.72 12.52 11.94
N ASN A 334 7.00 12.53 12.34
CA ASN A 334 7.76 13.77 12.44
C ASN A 334 7.89 14.48 11.09
N MET A 335 8.03 13.73 9.99
CA MET A 335 8.05 14.32 8.64
C MET A 335 6.74 15.03 8.29
N VAL A 336 5.60 14.43 8.67
CA VAL A 336 4.27 15.05 8.49
C VAL A 336 4.10 16.26 9.40
N GLU A 337 4.41 16.13 10.69
CA GLU A 337 4.28 17.21 11.68
C GLU A 337 5.09 18.46 11.30
N ASN A 338 6.29 18.26 10.77
CA ASN A 338 7.17 19.35 10.33
C ASN A 338 6.88 19.84 8.90
N GLY A 339 5.86 19.30 8.23
CA GLY A 339 5.43 19.74 6.90
C GLY A 339 6.36 19.34 5.75
N TYR A 340 7.28 18.37 5.96
CA TYR A 340 8.11 17.84 4.87
C TYR A 340 7.29 17.00 3.88
N VAL A 341 6.23 16.35 4.38
CA VAL A 341 5.29 15.57 3.58
C VAL A 341 3.87 15.96 3.99
N ASN A 342 3.04 16.36 3.04
CA ASN A 342 1.61 16.49 3.26
C ASN A 342 0.90 15.26 2.68
N PRO A 343 0.42 14.33 3.52
CA PRO A 343 -0.21 13.12 3.03
C PRO A 343 -1.70 13.30 2.72
N THR A 344 -2.30 14.44 3.08
CA THR A 344 -3.72 14.70 2.82
C THR A 344 -4.00 15.15 1.39
N ASP A 345 -2.96 15.52 0.63
CA ASP A 345 -3.11 16.04 -0.72
C ASP A 345 -3.67 15.00 -1.71
N ILE A 346 -3.43 13.70 -1.47
CA ILE A 346 -3.99 12.61 -2.27
C ILE A 346 -5.47 12.32 -1.96
N ILE A 347 -6.03 12.84 -0.86
CA ILE A 347 -7.42 12.59 -0.49
C ILE A 347 -8.34 13.31 -1.46
N THR A 348 -9.06 12.52 -2.26
CA THR A 348 -10.05 13.02 -3.21
C THR A 348 -11.48 12.86 -2.70
N HIS A 349 -11.74 11.82 -1.91
CA HIS A 349 -13.07 11.49 -1.42
C HIS A 349 -13.04 11.20 0.08
N ARG A 350 -13.99 11.79 0.79
CA ARG A 350 -14.33 11.48 2.19
C ARG A 350 -15.77 11.00 2.17
N MET A 351 -16.00 9.76 2.56
CA MET A 351 -17.30 9.11 2.45
C MET A 351 -17.65 8.42 3.77
N ASP A 352 -18.93 8.31 4.10
CA ASP A 352 -19.36 7.56 5.27
C ASP A 352 -19.11 6.06 5.04
N LEU A 353 -18.86 5.29 6.10
CA LEU A 353 -18.66 3.83 6.01
C LEU A 353 -19.82 3.13 5.29
N LYS A 354 -21.06 3.61 5.49
CA LYS A 354 -22.27 3.10 4.82
C LYS A 354 -22.24 3.22 3.29
N GLU A 355 -21.39 4.10 2.75
CA GLU A 355 -21.22 4.36 1.32
C GLU A 355 -20.07 3.55 0.71
N ALA A 356 -19.49 2.60 1.46
CA ALA A 356 -18.31 1.86 1.03
C ALA A 356 -18.48 1.16 -0.34
N ALA A 357 -19.65 0.59 -0.63
CA ALA A 357 -19.88 -0.05 -1.94
C ALA A 357 -19.69 0.92 -3.12
N ASP A 358 -20.23 2.14 -3.01
CA ASP A 358 -20.04 3.19 -4.01
C ASP A 358 -18.59 3.69 -4.02
N ALA A 359 -17.97 3.78 -2.85
CA ALA A 359 -16.57 4.19 -2.71
C ALA A 359 -15.62 3.21 -3.41
N TYR A 360 -15.85 1.90 -3.27
CA TYR A 360 -15.11 0.85 -3.98
C TYR A 360 -15.31 0.93 -5.50
N ARG A 361 -16.53 1.19 -5.97
CA ARG A 361 -16.81 1.42 -7.40
C ARG A 361 -16.03 2.62 -7.94
N ILE A 362 -16.11 3.78 -7.26
CA ILE A 362 -15.37 4.99 -7.63
C ILE A 362 -13.87 4.71 -7.67
N PHE A 363 -13.37 3.96 -6.69
CA PHE A 363 -11.96 3.61 -6.58
C PHE A 363 -11.48 2.68 -7.70
N ASP A 364 -12.24 1.63 -8.01
CA ASP A 364 -11.91 0.69 -9.08
C ASP A 364 -12.07 1.29 -10.49
N GLU A 365 -13.10 2.09 -10.72
CA GLU A 365 -13.29 2.74 -12.03
C GLU A 365 -12.33 3.90 -12.25
N LYS A 366 -11.64 4.35 -11.19
CA LYS A 366 -10.87 5.61 -11.17
C LYS A 366 -11.72 6.79 -11.65
N SER A 367 -13.03 6.72 -11.43
CA SER A 367 -14.00 7.73 -11.85
C SER A 367 -13.98 8.92 -10.88
N GLU A 368 -14.68 10.00 -11.26
CA GLU A 368 -14.88 11.17 -10.38
C GLU A 368 -13.55 11.83 -9.92
N GLY A 369 -12.49 11.71 -10.71
CA GLY A 369 -11.17 12.26 -10.37
C GLY A 369 -10.49 11.54 -9.20
N ASN A 370 -10.89 10.30 -8.89
CA ASN A 370 -10.43 9.60 -7.70
C ASN A 370 -8.92 9.26 -7.70
N ILE A 371 -8.30 9.52 -6.54
CA ILE A 371 -6.94 9.11 -6.18
C ILE A 371 -6.99 8.28 -4.90
N LYS A 372 -7.55 8.83 -3.82
CA LYS A 372 -7.67 8.16 -2.51
C LYS A 372 -9.04 8.45 -1.90
N VAL A 373 -9.64 7.39 -1.37
CA VAL A 373 -10.86 7.44 -0.56
C VAL A 373 -10.48 7.25 0.91
N VAL A 374 -11.07 8.05 1.78
CA VAL A 374 -11.11 7.84 3.23
C VAL A 374 -12.56 7.59 3.63
N LEU A 375 -12.81 6.47 4.29
CA LEU A 375 -14.09 6.14 4.90
C LEU A 375 -14.15 6.66 6.35
N LYS A 376 -15.33 7.14 6.75
CA LYS A 376 -15.66 7.63 8.09
C LYS A 376 -16.71 6.71 8.73
N PRO A 377 -16.31 5.81 9.63
CA PRO A 377 -17.22 5.00 10.43
C PRO A 377 -18.16 5.79 11.32
#